data_AF-A0A2T2W888-F1
#
_entry.id   AF-A0A2T2W888-F1
#
_cell.length_a   1.000
_cell.length_b   1.000
_cell.length_c   1.000
_cell.angle_alpha   90.00
_cell.angle_beta   90.00
_cell.angle_gamma   90.00
#
_symmetry.space_group_name_H-M   'P 1'
#
loop_
_entity.id
_entity.type
_entity.pdbx_description
1 polymer ?
#
loop_
_entity_poly.entity_id
_entity_poly.type
_entity_poly.pdbx_seq_one_letter_code
_entity_poly.pdbx_strand_id
1 'polypeptide(L)'
;MADIRIDTSRLTYTQFLIPQLSSAPIDGANTPTIQLAPGEYSIQQVLGLPASFSFQITPDGLIDYDTASDGFLSGRGTTTLLIQGFTITIDGSALSHDLLFQSLLGNSDVLSRNQTHELTFLPAAGYSFYTASGIAADFRFDLDVTGQVILDPRYAGFATANGQTLTLTGYRITIDGSALSHDLLFQSLLGNSDVLSRNQTHELTFLPAAG
;
A
#
# COMPACT_ATOMS: atom_id res chain seq x y z
N MET A 1 27.32 -19.01 1.98
CA MET A 1 26.02 -18.45 2.39
C MET A 1 26.24 -17.75 3.70
N ALA A 2 25.62 -16.60 3.90
CA ALA A 2 25.70 -15.81 5.11
C ALA A 2 24.32 -15.77 5.78
N ASP A 3 24.34 -15.75 7.11
CA ASP A 3 23.17 -15.53 7.94
C ASP A 3 22.80 -14.04 7.91
N ILE A 4 21.77 -13.69 7.15
CA ILE A 4 21.32 -12.31 6.96
C ILE A 4 20.00 -12.08 7.67
N ARG A 5 19.97 -11.07 8.54
CA ARG A 5 18.73 -10.57 9.14
C ARG A 5 18.17 -9.44 8.29
N ILE A 6 16.87 -9.49 8.00
CA ILE A 6 16.14 -8.39 7.35
C ILE A 6 15.07 -7.91 8.32
N ASP A 7 15.21 -6.68 8.78
CA ASP A 7 14.36 -6.06 9.78
C ASP A 7 13.43 -5.03 9.12
N THR A 8 12.15 -5.37 9.07
CA THR A 8 11.05 -4.52 8.55
C THR A 8 10.14 -4.02 9.67
N SER A 9 10.57 -4.09 10.94
CA SER A 9 9.75 -3.70 12.11
C SER A 9 9.33 -2.22 12.13
N ARG A 10 9.89 -1.40 11.24
CA ARG A 10 9.56 0.02 11.05
C ARG A 10 8.47 0.26 10.00
N LEU A 11 8.17 -0.72 9.17
CA LEU A 11 7.08 -0.65 8.20
C LEU A 11 5.75 -0.90 8.90
N THR A 12 4.66 -0.31 8.40
CA THR A 12 3.33 -0.60 8.94
C THR A 12 2.94 -2.05 8.68
N TYR A 13 3.24 -2.54 7.49
CA TYR A 13 3.11 -3.96 7.15
C TYR A 13 4.51 -4.54 7.07
N THR A 14 4.77 -5.56 7.89
CA THR A 14 6.14 -6.04 8.15
C THR A 14 6.49 -7.26 7.31
N GLN A 15 5.52 -7.84 6.62
CA GLN A 15 5.75 -9.01 5.78
C GLN A 15 6.31 -8.62 4.42
N PHE A 16 7.15 -9.49 3.87
CA PHE A 16 7.74 -9.34 2.55
C PHE A 16 8.10 -10.69 1.93
N LEU A 17 8.38 -10.70 0.63
CA LEU A 17 8.96 -11.82 -0.09
C LEU A 17 10.35 -11.48 -0.61
N ILE A 18 11.21 -12.50 -0.69
CA ILE A 18 12.42 -12.48 -1.52
C ILE A 18 12.16 -13.48 -2.66
N PRO A 19 11.72 -13.01 -3.84
CA PRO A 19 11.29 -13.89 -4.94
C PRO A 19 12.35 -14.90 -5.36
N GLN A 20 13.63 -14.55 -5.20
CA GLN A 20 14.78 -15.39 -5.51
C GLN A 20 14.92 -16.60 -4.55
N LEU A 21 14.26 -16.59 -3.40
CA LEU A 21 14.32 -17.68 -2.42
C LEU A 21 13.07 -18.53 -2.37
N SER A 22 11.90 -17.89 -2.21
CA SER A 22 10.64 -18.60 -2.00
C SER A 22 9.43 -17.72 -2.29
N SER A 23 8.27 -18.36 -2.41
CA SER A 23 6.96 -17.70 -2.48
C SER A 23 6.28 -17.54 -1.11
N ALA A 24 6.95 -17.90 -0.02
CA ALA A 24 6.38 -17.81 1.33
C ALA A 24 6.76 -16.47 1.99
N PRO A 25 5.78 -15.66 2.44
CA PRO A 25 6.08 -14.39 3.09
C PRO A 25 6.89 -14.57 4.36
N ILE A 26 7.82 -13.65 4.59
CA ILE A 26 8.67 -13.56 5.77
C ILE A 26 8.22 -12.33 6.55
N ASP A 27 7.98 -12.49 7.85
CA ASP A 27 7.71 -11.36 8.75
C ASP A 27 9.01 -10.87 9.37
N GLY A 28 9.55 -9.76 8.85
CA GLY A 28 10.82 -9.20 9.31
C GLY A 28 10.75 -8.57 10.71
N ALA A 29 9.55 -8.31 11.25
CA ALA A 29 9.41 -7.83 12.62
C ALA A 29 9.73 -8.91 13.66
N ASN A 30 9.60 -10.19 13.28
CA ASN A 30 9.99 -11.32 14.13
C ASN A 30 11.50 -11.62 14.07
N THR A 31 12.28 -10.76 13.42
CA THR A 31 13.75 -10.83 13.34
C THR A 31 14.31 -12.13 12.75
N PRO A 32 13.73 -12.69 11.67
CA PRO A 32 14.21 -13.93 11.09
C PRO A 32 15.60 -13.74 10.46
N THR A 33 16.43 -14.75 10.60
CA THR A 33 17.69 -14.89 9.86
C THR A 33 17.46 -15.80 8.66
N ILE A 34 17.96 -15.39 7.50
CA ILE A 34 17.82 -16.09 6.22
C ILE A 34 19.20 -16.35 5.65
N GLN A 35 19.42 -17.54 5.10
CA GLN A 35 20.69 -17.90 4.47
C GLN A 35 20.72 -17.39 3.03
N LEU A 36 21.62 -16.46 2.73
CA LEU A 36 21.80 -15.86 1.41
C LEU A 36 23.20 -16.15 0.85
N ALA A 37 23.28 -16.50 -0.43
CA ALA A 37 24.56 -16.58 -1.14
C ALA A 37 24.97 -15.18 -1.61
N PRO A 38 26.25 -14.95 -1.94
CA PRO A 38 26.65 -13.72 -2.60
C PRO A 38 25.85 -13.51 -3.89
N GLY A 39 25.30 -12.30 -4.08
CA GLY A 39 24.40 -12.01 -5.18
C GLY A 39 23.45 -10.85 -4.88
N GLU A 40 22.62 -10.51 -5.86
CA GLU A 40 21.63 -9.44 -5.77
C GLU A 40 20.23 -10.00 -5.47
N TYR A 41 19.51 -9.31 -4.59
CA TYR A 41 18.20 -9.69 -4.08
C TYR A 41 17.23 -8.52 -4.15
N SER A 42 15.98 -8.82 -4.45
CA SER A 42 14.86 -7.87 -4.45
C SER A 42 13.87 -8.22 -3.36
N ILE A 43 13.14 -7.22 -2.88
CA ILE A 43 12.06 -7.38 -1.91
C ILE A 43 10.72 -7.14 -2.60
N GLN A 44 9.69 -7.88 -2.20
CA GLN A 44 8.31 -7.66 -2.64
C GLN A 44 7.40 -7.48 -1.42
N GLN A 45 6.62 -6.40 -1.38
CA GLN A 45 5.50 -6.22 -0.44
C GLN A 45 4.16 -6.25 -1.15
N VAL A 46 4.08 -5.64 -2.31
CA VAL A 46 2.93 -5.76 -3.20
C VAL A 46 3.13 -7.02 -4.03
N LEU A 47 2.22 -7.98 -3.91
CA LEU A 47 2.32 -9.27 -4.60
C LEU A 47 2.46 -9.07 -6.11
N GLY A 48 3.51 -9.66 -6.68
CA GLY A 48 3.82 -9.58 -8.10
C GLY A 48 4.59 -8.32 -8.52
N LEU A 49 4.86 -7.37 -7.62
CA LEU A 49 5.58 -6.13 -7.92
C LEU A 49 6.82 -5.96 -7.02
N PRO A 50 8.04 -6.01 -7.57
CA PRO A 50 9.26 -5.75 -6.80
C PRO A 50 9.29 -4.32 -6.27
N ALA A 51 9.92 -4.15 -5.11
CA ALA A 51 10.35 -2.87 -4.61
C ALA A 51 11.24 -2.15 -5.63
N SER A 52 11.25 -0.82 -5.57
CA SER A 52 12.04 0.05 -6.43
C SER A 52 13.54 0.07 -6.09
N PHE A 53 14.01 -0.89 -5.29
CA PHE A 53 15.40 -1.05 -4.86
C PHE A 53 15.80 -2.52 -4.76
N SER A 54 17.10 -2.76 -4.78
CA SER A 54 17.71 -4.07 -4.51
C SER A 54 18.81 -3.93 -3.45
N PHE A 55 19.20 -5.06 -2.86
CA PHE A 55 20.37 -5.15 -2.01
C PHE A 55 21.23 -6.32 -2.46
N GLN A 56 22.51 -6.26 -2.14
CA GLN A 56 23.49 -7.28 -2.49
C GLN A 56 24.08 -7.90 -1.23
N ILE A 57 24.38 -9.19 -1.33
CA ILE A 57 25.26 -9.87 -0.39
C ILE A 57 26.63 -9.99 -1.05
N THR A 58 27.65 -9.40 -0.43
CA THR A 58 29.03 -9.43 -0.91
C THR A 58 29.63 -10.83 -0.74
N PRO A 59 30.77 -11.14 -1.40
CA PRO A 59 31.49 -12.40 -1.16
C PRO A 59 31.88 -12.64 0.31
N ASP A 60 32.04 -11.58 1.09
CA ASP A 60 32.34 -11.63 2.53
C ASP A 60 31.09 -11.86 3.39
N GLY A 61 29.90 -11.97 2.77
CA GLY A 61 28.64 -12.19 3.46
C GLY A 61 28.05 -10.93 4.10
N LEU A 62 28.43 -9.75 3.60
CA LEU A 62 27.95 -8.46 4.10
C LEU A 62 26.93 -7.85 3.15
N ILE A 63 26.07 -6.99 3.66
CA ILE A 63 25.06 -6.28 2.87
C ILE A 63 25.67 -5.04 2.20
N ASP A 64 25.32 -4.83 0.94
CA ASP A 64 25.52 -3.57 0.21
C ASP A 64 24.26 -3.19 -0.57
N TYR A 65 24.13 -1.92 -0.98
CA TYR A 65 23.00 -1.40 -1.77
C TYR A 65 23.35 -0.04 -2.37
N ASP A 66 22.54 0.50 -3.29
CA ASP A 66 22.79 1.85 -3.83
C ASP A 66 22.66 2.92 -2.72
N THR A 67 23.57 3.89 -2.69
CA THR A 67 23.49 5.08 -1.82
C THR A 67 22.18 5.87 -1.97
N ALA A 68 21.50 5.78 -3.12
CA ALA A 68 20.15 6.31 -3.30
C ALA A 68 19.13 5.71 -2.33
N SER A 69 19.43 4.55 -1.73
CA SER A 69 18.57 3.89 -0.74
C SER A 69 18.91 4.24 0.71
N ASP A 70 19.96 5.03 0.97
CA ASP A 70 20.40 5.39 2.34
C ASP A 70 19.34 6.20 3.12
N GLY A 71 18.35 6.78 2.42
CA GLY A 71 17.24 7.49 3.05
C GLY A 71 16.22 6.58 3.76
N PHE A 72 16.15 5.30 3.41
CA PHE A 72 15.19 4.35 3.97
C PHE A 72 15.79 2.98 4.30
N LEU A 73 17.07 2.74 3.99
CA LEU A 73 17.83 1.55 4.37
C LEU A 73 18.99 1.91 5.28
N SER A 74 19.34 1.02 6.21
CA SER A 74 20.61 1.07 6.94
C SER A 74 21.19 -0.34 7.16
N GLY A 75 22.44 -0.41 7.63
CA GLY A 75 23.13 -1.69 7.88
C GLY A 75 24.07 -2.16 6.76
N ARG A 76 24.45 -1.27 5.84
CA ARG A 76 25.53 -1.50 4.87
C ARG A 76 26.81 -1.96 5.58
N GLY A 77 27.50 -2.96 5.02
CA GLY A 77 28.70 -3.55 5.62
C GLY A 77 28.43 -4.45 6.83
N THR A 78 27.17 -4.79 7.11
CA THR A 78 26.77 -5.70 8.20
C THR A 78 25.99 -6.90 7.67
N THR A 79 25.57 -7.81 8.55
CA THR A 79 24.65 -8.91 8.23
C THR A 79 23.20 -8.59 8.56
N THR A 80 22.87 -7.35 8.93
CA THR A 80 21.49 -6.90 9.21
C THR A 80 21.10 -5.76 8.29
N LEU A 81 20.07 -5.97 7.46
CA LEU A 81 19.44 -4.92 6.66
C LEU A 81 18.25 -4.36 7.44
N LEU A 82 18.33 -3.09 7.84
CA LEU A 82 17.18 -2.39 8.42
C LEU A 82 16.43 -1.64 7.32
N ILE A 83 15.13 -1.89 7.20
CA ILE A 83 14.24 -1.24 6.24
C ILE A 83 13.31 -0.30 7.01
N GLN A 84 13.56 0.99 6.88
CA GLN A 84 12.85 2.06 7.59
C GLN A 84 11.64 2.56 6.81
N GLY A 85 11.70 2.55 5.47
CA GLY A 85 10.63 3.03 4.60
C GLY A 85 10.39 4.54 4.70
N PHE A 86 9.25 4.98 4.16
CA PHE A 86 8.76 6.36 4.24
C PHE A 86 7.33 6.37 4.79
N THR A 87 7.06 7.28 5.71
CA THR A 87 5.72 7.51 6.24
C THR A 87 4.93 8.35 5.24
N ILE A 88 3.79 7.80 4.80
CA ILE A 88 2.88 8.39 3.83
C ILE A 88 1.54 8.66 4.51
N THR A 89 1.02 9.86 4.34
CA THR A 89 -0.33 10.22 4.75
C THR A 89 -1.31 9.83 3.66
N ILE A 90 -2.30 9.00 3.99
CA ILE A 90 -3.43 8.65 3.13
C ILE A 90 -4.66 9.40 3.65
N ASP A 91 -5.16 10.35 2.85
CA ASP A 91 -6.39 11.07 3.12
C ASP A 91 -7.50 10.62 2.16
N GLY A 92 -8.39 9.76 2.65
CA GLY A 92 -9.60 9.32 1.96
C GLY A 92 -10.87 9.94 2.54
N SER A 93 -10.78 11.05 3.27
CA SER A 93 -11.89 11.56 4.07
C SER A 93 -13.08 12.09 3.26
N ALA A 94 -12.85 12.38 1.98
CA ALA A 94 -13.91 12.78 1.05
C ALA A 94 -14.75 11.60 0.53
N LEU A 95 -14.28 10.36 0.68
CA LEU A 95 -14.94 9.16 0.18
C LEU A 95 -16.12 8.77 1.07
N SER A 96 -17.09 8.06 0.50
CA SER A 96 -18.22 7.47 1.22
C SER A 96 -18.00 6.01 1.62
N HIS A 97 -16.78 5.50 1.44
CA HIS A 97 -16.37 4.15 1.81
C HIS A 97 -14.95 4.15 2.37
N ASP A 98 -14.65 3.12 3.14
CA ASP A 98 -13.32 2.87 3.69
C ASP A 98 -12.39 2.28 2.61
N LEU A 99 -11.10 2.22 2.90
CA LEU A 99 -10.08 1.68 1.99
C LEU A 99 -9.45 0.43 2.57
N LEU A 100 -9.19 -0.56 1.74
CA LEU A 100 -8.44 -1.76 2.09
C LEU A 100 -7.35 -1.98 1.05
N PHE A 101 -6.08 -2.09 1.44
CA PHE A 101 -5.02 -2.31 0.45
C PHE A 101 -5.20 -3.63 -0.29
N GLN A 102 -4.99 -3.59 -1.60
CA GLN A 102 -4.96 -4.75 -2.46
C GLN A 102 -3.55 -5.34 -2.50
N SER A 103 -3.45 -6.67 -2.42
CA SER A 103 -2.21 -7.43 -2.68
C SER A 103 -1.01 -7.05 -1.80
N LEU A 104 -1.22 -6.34 -0.70
CA LEU A 104 -0.18 -5.92 0.22
C LEU A 104 0.05 -7.00 1.30
N LEU A 105 1.25 -7.55 1.35
CA LEU A 105 1.61 -8.62 2.28
C LEU A 105 1.50 -8.17 3.74
N GLY A 106 0.94 -9.04 4.59
CA GLY A 106 0.73 -8.76 6.01
C GLY A 106 -0.37 -7.74 6.31
N ASN A 107 -1.06 -7.19 5.30
CA ASN A 107 -2.18 -6.28 5.52
C ASN A 107 -3.45 -7.04 5.96
N SER A 108 -4.05 -6.58 7.04
CA SER A 108 -5.40 -6.96 7.48
C SER A 108 -6.30 -5.75 7.76
N ASP A 109 -5.81 -4.54 7.49
CA ASP A 109 -6.38 -3.31 8.03
C ASP A 109 -7.29 -2.65 7.01
N VAL A 110 -8.46 -2.22 7.51
CA VAL A 110 -9.38 -1.34 6.79
C VAL A 110 -9.16 0.08 7.30
N LEU A 111 -8.77 0.98 6.40
CA LEU A 111 -8.56 2.39 6.68
C LEU A 111 -9.91 3.12 6.66
N SER A 112 -10.38 3.52 7.84
CA SER A 112 -11.63 4.26 7.95
C SER A 112 -11.58 5.62 7.24
N ARG A 113 -12.62 5.96 6.48
CA ARG A 113 -12.77 7.29 5.86
C ARG A 113 -12.90 8.44 6.86
N ASN A 114 -13.14 8.16 8.14
CA ASN A 114 -13.39 9.21 9.12
C ASN A 114 -12.13 9.94 9.61
N GLN A 115 -10.95 9.54 9.12
CA GLN A 115 -9.67 10.13 9.49
C GLN A 115 -8.63 9.92 8.38
N THR A 116 -7.55 10.69 8.46
CA THR A 116 -6.32 10.42 7.72
C THR A 116 -5.52 9.31 8.38
N HIS A 117 -4.75 8.55 7.60
CA HIS A 117 -3.91 7.47 8.12
C HIS A 117 -2.45 7.73 7.75
N GLU A 118 -1.53 7.53 8.69
CA GLU A 118 -0.09 7.57 8.43
C GLU A 118 0.45 6.14 8.39
N LEU A 119 1.04 5.77 7.26
CA LEU A 119 1.48 4.41 7.00
C LEU A 119 2.91 4.43 6.45
N THR A 120 3.78 3.58 6.97
CA THR A 120 5.18 3.51 6.56
C THR A 120 5.37 2.41 5.53
N PHE A 121 5.70 2.80 4.31
CA PHE A 121 5.86 1.93 3.13
C PHE A 121 7.30 1.86 2.65
N LEU A 122 7.62 0.80 1.93
CA LEU A 122 8.83 0.74 1.13
C LEU A 122 8.62 1.39 -0.25
N PRO A 123 9.67 1.93 -0.89
CA PRO A 123 9.59 2.34 -2.29
C PRO A 123 9.19 1.17 -3.20
N ALA A 124 8.03 1.26 -3.84
CA ALA A 124 7.51 0.29 -4.79
C ALA A 124 6.45 0.92 -5.68
N ALA A 125 6.18 0.27 -6.81
CA ALA A 125 5.06 0.60 -7.67
C ALA A 125 3.81 -0.22 -7.31
N GLY A 126 2.64 0.34 -7.62
CA GLY A 126 1.37 -0.38 -7.70
C GLY A 126 0.63 -0.59 -6.39
N TYR A 127 0.83 0.29 -5.40
CA TYR A 127 -0.07 0.33 -4.25
C TYR A 127 -1.48 0.66 -4.71
N SER A 128 -2.46 -0.16 -4.33
CA SER A 128 -3.85 -0.05 -4.77
C SER A 128 -4.81 -0.40 -3.62
N PHE A 129 -6.09 -0.12 -3.82
CA PHE A 129 -7.16 -0.32 -2.84
C PHE A 129 -8.32 -1.13 -3.42
N TYR A 130 -9.03 -1.83 -2.54
CA TYR A 130 -10.42 -2.22 -2.75
C TYR A 130 -11.36 -1.09 -2.36
N THR A 131 -12.42 -0.87 -3.13
CA THR A 131 -13.51 0.07 -2.83
C THR A 131 -14.69 -0.62 -2.15
N ALA A 132 -14.87 -1.91 -2.45
CA ALA A 132 -15.88 -2.80 -1.89
C ALA A 132 -15.30 -4.21 -1.79
N SER A 133 -15.99 -5.11 -1.09
CA SER A 133 -15.57 -6.51 -0.96
C SER A 133 -15.32 -7.16 -2.33
N GLY A 134 -14.05 -7.42 -2.64
CA GLY A 134 -13.62 -8.02 -3.91
C GLY A 134 -13.62 -7.09 -5.13
N ILE A 135 -13.95 -5.81 -4.98
CA ILE A 135 -13.98 -4.84 -6.09
C ILE A 135 -12.79 -3.89 -5.98
N ALA A 136 -11.85 -4.03 -6.91
CA ALA A 136 -10.64 -3.22 -6.95
C ALA A 136 -10.92 -1.83 -7.51
N ALA A 137 -10.30 -0.81 -6.93
CA ALA A 137 -10.28 0.51 -7.51
C ALA A 137 -9.52 0.48 -8.85
N ASP A 138 -9.98 1.26 -9.84
CA ASP A 138 -9.15 1.63 -11.00
C ASP A 138 -8.23 2.79 -10.58
N PHE A 139 -7.35 2.48 -9.63
CA PHE A 139 -6.42 3.42 -9.03
C PHE A 139 -5.16 2.69 -8.58
N ARG A 140 -4.02 3.34 -8.75
CA ARG A 140 -2.75 2.92 -8.17
C ARG A 140 -1.87 4.13 -7.90
N PHE A 141 -0.99 4.01 -6.92
CA PHE A 141 0.11 4.96 -6.71
C PHE A 141 1.42 4.22 -6.54
N ASP A 142 2.50 4.92 -6.88
CA ASP A 142 3.86 4.43 -6.68
C ASP A 142 4.55 5.27 -5.62
N LEU A 143 5.57 4.71 -4.99
CA LEU A 143 6.46 5.40 -4.08
C LEU A 143 7.88 5.29 -4.63
N ASP A 144 8.50 6.44 -4.93
CA ASP A 144 9.87 6.46 -5.41
C ASP A 144 10.89 6.30 -4.27
N VAL A 145 12.18 6.18 -4.62
CA VAL A 145 13.28 6.00 -3.66
C VAL A 145 13.54 7.24 -2.79
N THR A 146 12.93 8.39 -3.12
CA THR A 146 12.97 9.62 -2.32
C THR A 146 11.78 9.75 -1.38
N GLY A 147 10.83 8.82 -1.46
CA GLY A 147 9.61 8.82 -0.66
C GLY A 147 8.50 9.69 -1.21
N GLN A 148 8.56 10.10 -2.49
CA GLN A 148 7.47 10.85 -3.11
C GLN A 148 6.39 9.92 -3.68
N VAL A 149 5.14 10.30 -3.44
CA VAL A 149 3.99 9.63 -4.04
C VAL A 149 3.88 10.04 -5.50
N ILE A 150 3.94 9.06 -6.40
CA ILE A 150 3.81 9.26 -7.84
C ILE A 150 2.43 8.77 -8.29
N LEU A 151 1.72 9.63 -9.03
CA LEU A 151 0.41 9.35 -9.60
C LEU A 151 0.46 9.45 -11.13
N ASP A 152 -0.25 8.52 -11.78
CA ASP A 152 -0.55 8.65 -13.20
C ASP A 152 -1.47 9.87 -13.42
N PRO A 153 -1.18 10.78 -14.37
CA PRO A 153 -2.01 11.95 -14.65
C PRO A 153 -3.48 11.64 -14.91
N ARG A 154 -3.81 10.41 -15.35
CA ARG A 154 -5.21 9.97 -15.52
C ARG A 154 -6.03 9.99 -14.23
N TYR A 155 -5.38 9.98 -13.06
CA TYR A 155 -6.03 10.04 -11.76
C TYR A 155 -6.27 11.46 -11.23
N ALA A 156 -5.78 12.49 -11.91
CA ALA A 156 -5.84 13.88 -11.45
C ALA A 156 -7.28 14.40 -11.22
N GLY A 157 -8.29 13.74 -11.79
CA GLY A 157 -9.69 14.08 -11.56
C GLY A 157 -10.24 13.70 -10.18
N PHE A 158 -9.57 12.79 -9.47
CA PHE A 158 -10.06 12.25 -8.19
C PHE A 158 -8.97 11.92 -7.16
N ALA A 159 -7.70 12.12 -7.50
CA ALA A 159 -6.57 11.89 -6.61
C ALA A 159 -5.47 12.93 -6.85
N THR A 160 -4.80 13.33 -5.78
CA THR A 160 -3.65 14.24 -5.83
C THR A 160 -2.54 13.76 -4.90
N ALA A 161 -1.30 14.01 -5.29
CA ALA A 161 -0.13 13.77 -4.47
C ALA A 161 0.59 15.08 -4.20
N ASN A 162 1.00 15.30 -2.94
CA ASN A 162 1.84 16.41 -2.55
C ASN A 162 2.89 15.89 -1.56
N GLY A 163 4.12 15.69 -2.04
CA GLY A 163 5.19 15.05 -1.28
C GLY A 163 4.80 13.64 -0.82
N GLN A 164 4.69 13.47 0.50
CA GLN A 164 4.33 12.21 1.17
C GLN A 164 2.84 12.11 1.50
N THR A 165 1.99 12.97 0.93
CA THR A 165 0.54 12.94 1.16
C THR A 165 -0.18 12.53 -0.12
N LEU A 166 -0.96 11.45 -0.05
CA LEU A 166 -1.95 11.05 -1.05
C LEU A 166 -3.34 11.48 -0.57
N THR A 167 -4.01 12.32 -1.36
CA THR A 167 -5.41 12.71 -1.13
C THR A 167 -6.30 12.09 -2.20
N LEU A 168 -7.39 11.46 -1.76
CA LEU A 168 -8.37 10.78 -2.60
C LEU A 168 -9.73 11.48 -2.46
N THR A 169 -10.10 12.25 -3.49
CA THR A 169 -11.35 13.01 -3.51
C THR A 169 -12.50 12.25 -4.16
N GLY A 170 -12.21 11.20 -4.94
CA GLY A 170 -13.22 10.40 -5.63
C GLY A 170 -14.06 11.20 -6.64
N TYR A 171 -15.13 10.58 -7.13
CA TYR A 171 -16.20 11.23 -7.88
C TYR A 171 -17.50 11.17 -7.10
N ARG A 172 -18.21 12.30 -7.10
CA ARG A 172 -19.53 12.41 -6.48
C ARG A 172 -20.60 11.86 -7.42
N ILE A 173 -21.48 11.04 -6.86
CA ILE A 173 -22.64 10.44 -7.49
C ILE A 173 -23.88 10.86 -6.69
N THR A 174 -24.92 11.24 -7.42
CA THR A 174 -26.23 11.56 -6.86
C THR A 174 -27.17 10.38 -7.10
N ILE A 175 -27.74 9.84 -6.03
CA ILE A 175 -28.72 8.75 -6.09
C ILE A 175 -30.09 9.33 -5.75
N ASP A 176 -30.96 9.39 -6.75
CA ASP A 176 -32.37 9.72 -6.57
C ASP A 176 -33.21 8.45 -6.57
N GLY A 177 -33.65 8.05 -5.37
CA GLY A 177 -34.50 6.89 -5.15
C GLY A 177 -35.99 7.19 -5.17
N SER A 178 -36.43 8.42 -5.48
CA SER A 178 -37.82 8.87 -5.28
C SER A 178 -38.86 8.05 -6.04
N ALA A 179 -38.48 7.42 -7.15
CA ALA A 179 -39.33 6.52 -7.91
C ALA A 179 -39.36 5.08 -7.38
N LEU A 180 -38.52 4.71 -6.42
CA LEU A 180 -38.41 3.35 -5.90
C LEU A 180 -39.53 3.02 -4.91
N SER A 181 -39.94 1.75 -4.89
CA SER A 181 -40.92 1.24 -3.93
C SER A 181 -40.32 0.90 -2.55
N HIS A 182 -39.00 1.03 -2.38
CA HIS A 182 -38.24 0.67 -1.18
C HIS A 182 -36.95 1.50 -1.08
N ASP A 183 -36.35 1.49 0.12
CA ASP A 183 -35.05 2.09 0.38
C ASP A 183 -33.91 1.17 -0.11
N LEU A 184 -32.72 1.72 -0.37
CA LEU A 184 -31.55 0.96 -0.83
C LEU A 184 -30.57 0.73 0.32
N LEU A 185 -29.93 -0.44 0.35
CA LEU A 185 -28.86 -0.78 1.31
C LEU A 185 -27.59 -1.17 0.55
N PHE A 186 -26.44 -0.69 1.01
CA PHE A 186 -25.15 -1.17 0.53
C PHE A 186 -24.85 -2.58 1.04
N GLN A 187 -24.57 -3.53 0.14
CA GLN A 187 -24.25 -4.91 0.53
C GLN A 187 -22.76 -5.16 0.75
N SER A 188 -21.87 -4.44 0.07
CA SER A 188 -20.44 -4.76 0.03
C SER A 188 -19.52 -3.55 0.12
N LEU A 189 -20.09 -2.37 0.34
CA LEU A 189 -19.34 -1.14 0.43
C LEU A 189 -18.55 -1.11 1.74
N LEU A 190 -17.22 -0.93 1.66
CA LEU A 190 -16.37 -1.01 2.84
C LEU A 190 -16.70 0.10 3.84
N GLY A 191 -16.96 -0.28 5.09
CA GLY A 191 -17.23 0.64 6.19
C GLY A 191 -18.47 1.53 6.00
N ASN A 192 -19.35 1.25 5.03
CA ASN A 192 -20.59 1.98 4.84
C ASN A 192 -21.78 1.01 4.90
N SER A 193 -22.60 1.18 5.93
CA SER A 193 -23.80 0.40 6.19
C SER A 193 -25.07 1.26 6.13
N ASP A 194 -25.00 2.42 5.46
CA ASP A 194 -26.11 3.35 5.40
C ASP A 194 -27.26 2.76 4.57
N VAL A 195 -28.48 3.09 4.98
CA VAL A 195 -29.70 2.86 4.20
C VAL A 195 -30.08 4.16 3.51
N LEU A 196 -30.07 4.15 2.18
CA LEU A 196 -30.48 5.28 1.38
C LEU A 196 -32.00 5.29 1.28
N SER A 197 -32.64 6.16 2.06
CA SER A 197 -34.08 6.34 1.99
C SER A 197 -34.52 6.85 0.63
N ARG A 198 -35.59 6.28 0.06
CA ARG A 198 -36.21 6.75 -1.19
C ARG A 198 -36.81 8.17 -1.09
N ASN A 199 -37.06 8.66 0.12
CA ASN A 199 -37.76 9.93 0.33
C ASN A 199 -36.88 11.17 0.11
N GLN A 200 -35.60 10.97 -0.20
CA GLN A 200 -34.66 12.05 -0.49
C GLN A 200 -33.59 11.59 -1.47
N THR A 201 -32.92 12.55 -2.07
CA THR A 201 -31.70 12.34 -2.85
C THR A 201 -30.50 12.18 -1.91
N HIS A 202 -29.56 11.31 -2.27
CA HIS A 202 -28.31 11.11 -1.53
C HIS A 202 -27.11 11.45 -2.41
N GLU A 203 -26.09 12.07 -1.82
CA GLU A 203 -24.81 12.31 -2.48
C GLU A 203 -23.75 11.42 -1.85
N LEU A 204 -23.00 10.71 -2.69
CA LEU A 204 -21.97 9.79 -2.26
C LEU A 204 -20.73 9.93 -3.14
N THR A 205 -19.57 9.70 -2.58
CA THR A 205 -18.29 9.88 -3.26
C THR A 205 -17.55 8.55 -3.33
N PHE A 206 -17.12 8.15 -4.52
CA PHE A 206 -16.49 6.86 -4.74
C PHE A 206 -15.20 7.00 -5.55
N LEU A 207 -14.24 6.13 -5.29
CA LEU A 207 -13.18 5.88 -6.26
C LEU A 207 -13.75 5.12 -7.47
N PRO A 208 -13.27 5.41 -8.69
CA PRO A 208 -13.51 4.54 -9.83
C PRO A 208 -13.10 3.10 -9.53
N ALA A 209 -13.85 2.13 -10.03
CA ALA A 209 -13.56 0.71 -9.89
C ALA A 209 -13.82 0.00 -11.21
N ALA A 210 -12.99 -0.98 -11.53
CA ALA A 210 -13.23 -1.87 -12.67
C ALA A 210 -14.26 -2.94 -12.26
N GLY A 211 -15.35 -3.03 -13.01
CA GLY A 211 -16.36 -4.10 -12.90
C GLY A 211 -16.09 -5.24 -13.87
#